data_AF-A0A9E2BZD1-F1
#
_entry.id   AF-A0A9E2BZD1-F1
#
_cell.length_a   1.000
_cell.length_b   1.000
_cell.length_c   1.000
_cell.angle_alpha   90.00
_cell.angle_beta   90.00
_cell.angle_gamma   90.00
#
_symmetry.space_group_name_H-M   'P 1'
#
loop_
_entity.id
_entity.type
_entity.pdbx_description
1 polymer ?
#
loop_
_entity_poly.entity_id
_entity_poly.type
_entity_poly.pdbx_seq_one_letter_code
_entity_poly.pdbx_strand_id
1 'polypeptide(L)'
;MTSLLSLRPDYIVNKLGSDSNICLLGSHLVIAAFRDEKVMIMACNTRIRHNIPGIMRAAEELDAIVAFELAKTEGGVDGGYTGQTPQLFFNTVVECAERVGLTKPFFIHGDHITTRTTDEAEIVSSEELIKAELKAGYTSFAIDASFNELDDNIRITSRLAKEISDRKLGLEVEVGEIKSAGQEGSLTTVDEALTYVTGLRDNGLSPDLLAINNGSKHGNYMPDEDVSIDLIRTGEIFKAIKPYGVCIAQHGITGTPLPLMGQFTEYGIRKGNVGTLWQNIAHKYMPQDLMSVMKQWAADNNEDIKKSTRQFKSDIDSIDDAHREMIEEHSYRAACEHIKAFRSDGTASLLKKKLKFD
;
A
#
# COMPACT_ATOMS: atom_id res chain seq x y z
N MET A 1 12.38 -20.95 20.85
CA MET A 1 11.37 -19.96 20.47
C MET A 1 11.63 -19.57 19.04
N THR A 2 10.74 -19.93 18.14
CA THR A 2 10.90 -19.65 16.71
C THR A 2 10.49 -18.20 16.47
N SER A 3 11.41 -17.39 15.96
CA SER A 3 11.20 -15.96 15.72
C SER A 3 10.33 -15.75 14.46
N LEU A 4 9.57 -14.65 14.40
CA LEU A 4 8.88 -14.22 13.18
C LEU A 4 9.86 -14.08 11.99
N LEU A 5 11.16 -13.85 12.26
CA LEU A 5 12.22 -13.84 11.24
C LEU A 5 12.34 -15.15 10.44
N SER A 6 11.90 -16.27 11.00
CA SER A 6 11.88 -17.58 10.30
C SER A 6 10.79 -17.69 9.25
N LEU A 7 9.84 -16.75 9.22
CA LEU A 7 8.72 -16.70 8.29
C LEU A 7 9.01 -15.82 7.07
N ARG A 8 10.22 -15.25 7.00
CA ARG A 8 10.65 -14.50 5.83
C ARG A 8 10.67 -15.45 4.63
N PRO A 9 10.14 -15.02 3.47
CA PRO A 9 10.26 -15.83 2.26
C PRO A 9 11.73 -16.11 1.93
N ASP A 10 12.03 -17.30 1.37
CA ASP A 10 13.42 -17.74 1.12
C ASP A 10 14.22 -16.73 0.27
N TYR A 11 13.60 -16.12 -0.73
CA TYR A 11 14.28 -15.12 -1.57
C TYR A 11 14.61 -13.83 -0.82
N ILE A 12 13.86 -13.50 0.24
CA ILE A 12 14.18 -12.39 1.14
C ILE A 12 15.34 -12.77 2.05
N VAL A 13 15.36 -14.00 2.59
CA VAL A 13 16.49 -14.52 3.37
C VAL A 13 17.78 -14.52 2.54
N ASN A 14 17.71 -14.96 1.28
CA ASN A 14 18.85 -14.94 0.36
C ASN A 14 19.34 -13.52 0.04
N LYS A 15 18.43 -12.54 0.03
CA LYS A 15 18.74 -11.15 -0.30
C LYS A 15 19.30 -10.35 0.87
N LEU A 16 18.72 -10.52 2.06
CA LEU A 16 19.10 -9.77 3.27
C LEU A 16 20.15 -10.51 4.12
N GLY A 17 20.32 -11.81 3.90
CA GLY A 17 21.17 -12.68 4.72
C GLY A 17 20.40 -13.30 5.89
N SER A 18 20.78 -14.52 6.28
CA SER A 18 20.17 -15.26 7.40
C SER A 18 20.24 -14.50 8.72
N ASP A 19 21.33 -13.76 8.92
CA ASP A 19 21.66 -13.08 10.19
C ASP A 19 21.04 -11.68 10.29
N SER A 20 20.36 -11.20 9.23
CA SER A 20 19.68 -9.92 9.25
C SER A 20 18.48 -9.93 10.21
N ASN A 21 18.37 -8.90 11.04
CA ASN A 21 17.26 -8.68 11.97
C ASN A 21 16.01 -8.07 11.33
N ILE A 22 16.05 -7.77 10.02
CA ILE A 22 14.92 -7.18 9.30
C ILE A 22 13.82 -8.24 9.14
N CYS A 23 12.64 -7.95 9.70
CA CYS A 23 11.46 -8.81 9.68
C CYS A 23 10.53 -8.48 8.49
N LEU A 24 11.07 -8.57 7.27
CA LEU A 24 10.28 -8.38 6.04
C LEU A 24 9.48 -9.65 5.70
N LEU A 25 8.17 -9.62 5.93
CA LEU A 25 7.27 -10.78 5.75
C LEU A 25 6.42 -10.68 4.48
N GLY A 26 5.84 -11.81 4.06
CA GLY A 26 4.77 -11.84 3.06
C GLY A 26 3.44 -11.38 3.64
N SER A 27 2.73 -10.46 2.97
CA SER A 27 1.45 -9.97 3.51
C SER A 27 0.36 -11.05 3.48
N HIS A 28 0.45 -12.07 2.60
CA HIS A 28 -0.48 -13.21 2.62
C HIS A 28 -0.59 -13.84 4.01
N LEU A 29 0.56 -14.11 4.65
CA LEU A 29 0.62 -14.66 6.01
C LEU A 29 -0.03 -13.72 7.03
N VAL A 30 0.29 -12.42 6.95
CA VAL A 30 -0.19 -11.40 7.89
C VAL A 30 -1.70 -11.23 7.78
N ILE A 31 -2.21 -11.03 6.55
CA ILE A 31 -3.65 -10.83 6.30
C ILE A 31 -4.42 -12.11 6.63
N ALA A 32 -3.91 -13.29 6.28
CA ALA A 32 -4.53 -14.56 6.65
C ALA A 32 -4.70 -14.72 8.16
N ALA A 33 -3.72 -14.30 8.96
CA ALA A 33 -3.82 -14.32 10.41
C ALA A 33 -4.88 -13.33 10.96
N PHE A 34 -5.11 -12.22 10.27
CA PHE A 34 -5.99 -11.14 10.74
C PHE A 34 -7.37 -11.09 10.10
N ARG A 35 -7.76 -12.07 9.27
CA ARG A 35 -9.08 -12.10 8.60
C ARG A 35 -10.25 -11.84 9.57
N ASP A 36 -10.22 -12.50 10.73
CA ASP A 36 -11.26 -12.39 11.75
C ASP A 36 -10.98 -11.35 12.84
N GLU A 37 -9.85 -10.64 12.76
CA GLU A 37 -9.47 -9.62 13.73
C GLU A 37 -9.92 -8.24 13.28
N LYS A 38 -10.28 -7.37 14.23
CA LYS A 38 -10.71 -6.00 13.94
C LYS A 38 -9.52 -5.04 13.94
N VAL A 39 -8.55 -5.33 13.08
CA VAL A 39 -7.30 -4.58 12.92
C VAL A 39 -7.14 -4.18 11.45
N MET A 40 -6.52 -3.04 11.20
CA MET A 40 -6.21 -2.56 9.85
C MET A 40 -4.72 -2.22 9.74
N ILE A 41 -4.02 -2.83 8.80
CA ILE A 41 -2.60 -2.54 8.55
C ILE A 41 -2.49 -1.24 7.75
N MET A 42 -1.70 -0.31 8.28
CA MET A 42 -1.42 0.95 7.59
C MET A 42 -0.39 0.71 6.48
N ALA A 43 -0.78 1.03 5.25
CA ALA A 43 0.10 0.99 4.09
C ALA A 43 0.45 2.41 3.65
N CYS A 44 1.76 2.67 3.51
CA CYS A 44 2.30 4.02 3.45
C CYS A 44 2.92 4.29 2.07
N ASN A 45 2.28 5.13 1.25
CA ASN A 45 2.90 5.62 0.01
C ASN A 45 4.01 6.64 0.34
N THR A 46 5.23 6.14 0.52
CA THR A 46 6.38 6.95 0.98
C THR A 46 7.17 7.49 -0.20
N ARG A 47 6.59 8.50 -0.87
CA ARG A 47 7.18 9.18 -2.03
C ARG A 47 8.47 9.94 -1.70
N ILE A 48 8.63 10.32 -0.42
CA ILE A 48 9.80 11.01 0.12
C ILE A 48 10.40 10.14 1.22
N ARG A 49 11.69 9.80 1.10
CA ARG A 49 12.35 8.81 1.98
C ARG A 49 12.35 9.21 3.45
N HIS A 50 12.36 10.51 3.74
CA HIS A 50 12.47 11.05 5.11
C HIS A 50 11.23 10.78 5.97
N ASN A 51 10.11 10.33 5.40
CA ASN A 51 8.95 9.91 6.19
C ASN A 51 9.13 8.52 6.82
N ILE A 52 9.85 7.62 6.14
CA ILE A 52 9.97 6.19 6.50
C ILE A 52 10.47 5.98 7.94
N PRO A 53 11.55 6.65 8.39
CA PRO A 53 12.11 6.42 9.73
C PRO A 53 11.14 6.78 10.87
N GLY A 54 10.38 7.87 10.70
CA GLY A 54 9.35 8.27 11.65
C GLY A 54 8.24 7.22 11.78
N ILE A 55 7.76 6.72 10.63
CA ILE A 55 6.74 5.67 10.57
C ILE A 55 7.25 4.37 11.24
N MET A 56 8.49 3.97 10.97
CA MET A 56 9.10 2.78 11.56
C MET A 56 9.31 2.91 13.07
N ARG A 57 9.71 4.08 13.56
CA ARG A 57 9.80 4.35 15.01
C ARG A 57 8.44 4.18 15.68
N ALA A 58 7.37 4.68 15.06
CA ALA A 58 6.00 4.52 15.58
C ALA A 58 5.58 3.04 15.59
N ALA A 59 5.91 2.29 14.53
CA ALA A 59 5.65 0.86 14.46
C ALA A 59 6.40 0.07 15.54
N GLU A 60 7.67 0.39 15.79
CA GLU A 60 8.47 -0.22 16.85
C GLU A 60 7.86 0.02 18.24
N GLU A 61 7.54 1.29 18.56
CA GLU A 61 6.99 1.69 19.85
C GLU A 61 5.61 1.07 20.12
N LEU A 62 4.74 1.03 19.11
CA LEU A 62 3.38 0.53 19.23
C LEU A 62 3.26 -0.96 18.96
N ASP A 63 4.37 -1.67 18.76
CA ASP A 63 4.38 -3.10 18.41
C ASP A 63 3.50 -3.41 17.20
N ALA A 64 3.54 -2.54 16.20
CA ALA A 64 2.64 -2.56 15.05
C ALA A 64 3.30 -3.09 13.78
N ILE A 65 2.51 -3.76 12.96
CA ILE A 65 2.88 -4.13 11.59
C ILE A 65 2.44 -2.99 10.65
N VAL A 66 3.34 -2.57 9.78
CA VAL A 66 3.10 -1.54 8.76
C VAL A 66 3.52 -2.03 7.38
N ALA A 67 3.06 -1.34 6.34
CA ALA A 67 3.49 -1.58 4.98
C ALA A 67 4.02 -0.31 4.32
N PHE A 68 4.98 -0.49 3.41
CA PHE A 68 5.51 0.59 2.57
C PHE A 68 5.21 0.26 1.12
N GLU A 69 4.64 1.23 0.41
CA GLU A 69 4.14 0.99 -0.93
C GLU A 69 4.43 2.17 -1.87
N LEU A 70 4.43 1.89 -3.17
CA LEU A 70 4.39 2.90 -4.22
C LEU A 70 3.50 2.37 -5.35
N ALA A 71 2.67 3.25 -5.90
CA ALA A 71 1.87 2.88 -7.07
C ALA A 71 2.72 2.83 -8.35
N LYS A 72 2.25 2.12 -9.40
CA LYS A 72 2.93 2.03 -10.70
C LYS A 72 3.35 3.41 -11.26
N THR A 73 2.54 4.44 -11.05
CA THR A 73 2.84 5.81 -11.51
C THR A 73 3.88 6.52 -10.65
N GLU A 74 4.04 6.15 -9.37
CA GLU A 74 4.93 6.80 -8.42
C GLU A 74 6.34 6.22 -8.52
N GLY A 75 6.43 4.89 -8.54
CA GLY A 75 7.68 4.13 -8.60
C GLY A 75 7.94 3.54 -9.98
N GLY A 76 7.21 2.50 -10.41
CA GLY A 76 7.31 1.95 -11.77
C GLY A 76 8.72 1.46 -12.18
N VAL A 77 8.84 0.77 -13.32
CA VAL A 77 10.15 0.25 -13.78
C VAL A 77 11.14 1.39 -14.06
N ASP A 78 10.63 2.54 -14.51
CA ASP A 78 11.40 3.72 -14.92
C ASP A 78 11.61 4.76 -13.81
N GLY A 79 11.12 4.49 -12.60
CA GLY A 79 11.14 5.43 -11.48
C GLY A 79 9.91 6.33 -11.39
N GLY A 80 8.97 6.28 -12.34
CA GLY A 80 7.68 6.95 -12.21
C GLY A 80 7.85 8.46 -11.98
N TYR A 81 6.93 9.11 -11.26
CA TYR A 81 7.07 10.52 -10.96
C TYR A 81 7.92 10.81 -9.70
N THR A 82 8.34 9.80 -8.94
CA THR A 82 9.21 9.98 -7.76
C THR A 82 10.69 9.71 -8.06
N GLY A 83 11.02 9.13 -9.21
CA GLY A 83 12.35 8.64 -9.54
C GLY A 83 12.75 7.35 -8.81
N GLN A 84 11.80 6.60 -8.25
CA GLN A 84 12.06 5.42 -7.41
C GLN A 84 11.74 4.12 -8.13
N THR A 85 12.74 3.46 -8.71
CA THR A 85 12.57 2.10 -9.23
C THR A 85 12.30 1.12 -8.09
N PRO A 86 11.75 -0.10 -8.34
CA PRO A 86 11.49 -1.08 -7.28
C PRO A 86 12.72 -1.40 -6.46
N GLN A 87 13.90 -1.50 -7.10
CA GLN A 87 15.14 -1.77 -6.39
C GLN A 87 15.57 -0.60 -5.50
N LEU A 88 15.39 0.64 -5.96
CA LEU A 88 15.72 1.82 -5.17
C LEU A 88 14.80 1.98 -3.97
N PHE A 89 13.49 1.77 -4.17
CA PHE A 89 12.52 1.82 -3.08
C PHE A 89 12.79 0.73 -2.04
N PHE A 90 13.00 -0.53 -2.48
CA PHE A 90 13.36 -1.63 -1.60
C PHE A 90 14.60 -1.31 -0.75
N ASN A 91 15.68 -0.84 -1.40
CA ASN A 91 16.92 -0.49 -0.70
C ASN A 91 16.69 0.65 0.31
N THR A 92 15.90 1.66 -0.07
CA THR A 92 15.59 2.80 0.81
C THR A 92 14.84 2.35 2.06
N VAL A 93 13.81 1.51 1.91
CA VAL A 93 13.02 0.99 3.04
C VAL A 93 13.91 0.12 3.95
N VAL A 94 14.71 -0.77 3.37
CA VAL A 94 15.65 -1.65 4.10
C VAL A 94 16.69 -0.84 4.87
N GLU A 95 17.35 0.13 4.22
CA GLU A 95 18.33 1.02 4.85
C GLU A 95 17.70 1.79 6.02
N CYS A 96 16.48 2.31 5.85
CA CYS A 96 15.77 2.97 6.95
C CYS A 96 15.44 2.01 8.09
N ALA A 97 15.03 0.77 7.80
CA ALA A 97 14.76 -0.24 8.83
C ALA A 97 16.01 -0.58 9.65
N GLU A 98 17.15 -0.73 9.00
CA GLU A 98 18.45 -0.94 9.67
C GLU A 98 18.84 0.25 10.52
N ARG A 99 18.72 1.46 9.94
CA ARG A 99 19.11 2.71 10.60
C ARG A 99 18.34 2.97 11.89
N VAL A 100 17.04 2.65 11.92
CA VAL A 100 16.20 2.81 13.12
C VAL A 100 16.18 1.57 14.02
N GLY A 101 16.79 0.46 13.59
CA GLY A 101 16.80 -0.80 14.31
C GLY A 101 15.41 -1.44 14.44
N LEU A 102 14.57 -1.32 13.40
CA LEU A 102 13.21 -1.89 13.41
C LEU A 102 13.25 -3.41 13.57
N THR A 103 12.59 -3.90 14.63
CA THR A 103 12.45 -5.34 14.90
C THR A 103 11.06 -5.87 14.52
N LYS A 104 10.07 -4.97 14.38
CA LYS A 104 8.70 -5.36 14.06
C LYS A 104 8.54 -5.79 12.61
N PRO A 105 7.58 -6.71 12.34
CA PRO A 105 7.29 -7.11 10.98
C PRO A 105 6.79 -5.95 10.13
N PHE A 106 7.18 -5.94 8.87
CA PHE A 106 6.60 -5.09 7.84
C PHE A 106 6.57 -5.83 6.51
N PHE A 107 5.89 -5.27 5.51
CA PHE A 107 5.95 -5.75 4.13
C PHE A 107 6.09 -4.59 3.15
N ILE A 108 6.68 -4.90 1.98
CA ILE A 108 6.81 -3.95 0.87
C ILE A 108 5.79 -4.36 -0.19
N HIS A 109 4.94 -3.41 -0.56
CA HIS A 109 3.78 -3.63 -1.41
C HIS A 109 3.90 -2.84 -2.73
N GLY A 110 3.66 -3.52 -3.86
CA GLY A 110 3.46 -2.86 -5.15
C GLY A 110 2.03 -2.38 -5.23
N ASP A 111 1.79 -1.09 -5.01
CA ASP A 111 0.44 -0.52 -5.02
C ASP A 111 -0.02 -0.30 -6.47
N HIS A 112 -1.34 -0.28 -6.72
CA HIS A 112 -1.96 -0.05 -8.03
C HIS A 112 -1.06 -0.39 -9.24
N ILE A 113 -0.82 -1.67 -9.49
CA ILE A 113 -0.15 -2.15 -10.71
C ILE A 113 -1.18 -2.06 -11.84
N THR A 114 -1.50 -0.81 -12.21
CA THR A 114 -2.64 -0.50 -13.05
C THR A 114 -2.43 -0.97 -14.48
N THR A 115 -3.43 -1.65 -15.02
CA THR A 115 -3.55 -2.09 -16.41
C THR A 115 -4.89 -1.57 -16.94
N ARG A 116 -4.88 -0.41 -17.61
CA ARG A 116 -6.08 0.34 -17.98
C ARG A 116 -6.80 -0.21 -19.20
N THR A 117 -6.08 -0.91 -20.06
CA THR A 117 -6.60 -1.44 -21.32
C THR A 117 -6.31 -2.93 -21.46
N THR A 118 -7.01 -3.55 -22.41
CA THR A 118 -6.76 -4.94 -22.80
C THR A 118 -5.59 -5.09 -23.77
N ASP A 119 -4.89 -3.99 -24.08
CA ASP A 119 -3.75 -3.99 -24.99
C ASP A 119 -2.61 -4.85 -24.43
N GLU A 120 -2.14 -5.79 -25.24
CA GLU A 120 -1.11 -6.74 -24.84
C GLU A 120 0.18 -6.03 -24.36
N ALA A 121 0.53 -4.89 -24.97
CA ALA A 121 1.69 -4.10 -24.57
C ALA A 121 1.54 -3.53 -23.13
N GLU A 122 0.34 -3.13 -22.72
CA GLU A 122 0.11 -2.62 -21.37
C GLU A 122 0.13 -3.76 -20.33
N ILE A 123 -0.47 -4.90 -20.67
CA ILE A 123 -0.41 -6.11 -19.85
C ILE A 123 1.05 -6.55 -19.64
N VAL A 124 1.84 -6.62 -20.71
CA VAL A 124 3.28 -6.94 -20.65
C VAL A 124 4.05 -5.93 -19.81
N SER A 125 3.75 -4.63 -19.92
CA SER A 125 4.36 -3.61 -19.08
C SER A 125 4.08 -3.83 -17.58
N SER A 126 2.87 -4.25 -17.22
CA SER A 126 2.53 -4.64 -15.84
C SER A 126 3.26 -5.92 -15.41
N GLU A 127 3.40 -6.93 -16.29
CA GLU A 127 4.21 -8.13 -16.01
C GLU A 127 5.68 -7.79 -15.75
N GLU A 128 6.25 -6.86 -16.52
CA GLU A 128 7.63 -6.39 -16.34
C GLU A 128 7.82 -5.70 -14.99
N LEU A 129 6.84 -4.88 -14.57
CA LEU A 129 6.87 -4.26 -13.24
C LEU A 129 6.82 -5.31 -12.12
N ILE A 130 5.88 -6.27 -12.19
CA ILE A 130 5.77 -7.35 -11.19
C ILE A 130 7.09 -8.12 -11.10
N LYS A 131 7.71 -8.46 -12.24
CA LYS A 131 9.02 -9.12 -12.28
C LYS A 131 10.12 -8.26 -11.63
N ALA A 132 10.13 -6.95 -11.88
CA ALA A 132 11.09 -6.03 -11.28
C ALA A 132 10.92 -5.92 -9.77
N GLU A 133 9.68 -5.86 -9.27
CA GLU A 133 9.34 -5.81 -7.85
C GLU A 133 9.66 -7.12 -7.12
N LEU A 134 9.31 -8.27 -7.70
CA LEU A 134 9.71 -9.60 -7.20
C LEU A 134 11.24 -9.71 -7.11
N LYS A 135 11.94 -9.27 -8.16
CA LYS A 135 13.41 -9.25 -8.19
C LYS A 135 13.98 -8.30 -7.14
N ALA A 136 13.34 -7.15 -6.90
CA ALA A 136 13.76 -6.17 -5.90
C ALA A 136 13.62 -6.71 -4.48
N GLY A 137 12.55 -7.47 -4.20
CA GLY A 137 12.28 -8.06 -2.89
C GLY A 137 10.90 -7.70 -2.32
N TYR A 138 9.95 -7.31 -3.16
CA TYR A 138 8.59 -7.02 -2.74
C TYR A 138 7.90 -8.32 -2.32
N THR A 139 6.99 -8.23 -1.35
CA THR A 139 6.34 -9.40 -0.72
C THR A 139 4.81 -9.31 -0.74
N SER A 140 4.26 -8.28 -1.40
CA SER A 140 2.85 -7.97 -1.51
C SER A 140 2.58 -7.14 -2.78
N PHE A 141 1.44 -7.34 -3.43
CA PHE A 141 1.14 -6.74 -4.74
C PHE A 141 -0.36 -6.46 -4.89
N ALA A 142 -0.73 -5.28 -5.39
CA ALA A 142 -2.07 -4.91 -5.81
C ALA A 142 -2.18 -4.91 -7.33
N ILE A 143 -2.87 -5.90 -7.89
CA ILE A 143 -3.18 -5.96 -9.32
C ILE A 143 -4.47 -5.20 -9.59
N ASP A 144 -4.35 -4.13 -10.37
CA ASP A 144 -5.45 -3.24 -10.68
C ASP A 144 -5.73 -3.26 -12.19
N ALA A 145 -6.62 -4.16 -12.61
CA ALA A 145 -7.19 -4.16 -13.95
C ALA A 145 -8.65 -3.68 -13.96
N SER A 146 -9.03 -2.93 -12.92
CA SER A 146 -10.41 -2.52 -12.63
C SER A 146 -11.01 -1.50 -13.61
N PHE A 147 -10.18 -0.93 -14.49
CA PHE A 147 -10.57 -0.04 -15.59
C PHE A 147 -11.15 -0.80 -16.79
N ASN A 148 -11.03 -2.13 -16.83
CA ASN A 148 -11.55 -2.98 -17.89
C ASN A 148 -12.84 -3.66 -17.45
N GLU A 149 -13.69 -4.02 -18.42
CA GLU A 149 -14.88 -4.86 -18.21
C GLU A 149 -14.59 -6.08 -17.34
N LEU A 150 -15.57 -6.50 -16.53
CA LEU A 150 -15.36 -7.48 -15.46
C LEU A 150 -14.67 -8.77 -15.94
N ASP A 151 -15.07 -9.32 -17.09
CA ASP A 151 -14.45 -10.52 -17.67
C ASP A 151 -12.97 -10.30 -18.05
N ASP A 152 -12.66 -9.12 -18.58
CA ASP A 152 -11.29 -8.73 -18.91
C ASP A 152 -10.46 -8.45 -17.67
N ASN A 153 -11.03 -7.82 -16.63
CA ASN A 153 -10.38 -7.66 -15.34
C ASN A 153 -10.03 -9.04 -14.75
N ILE A 154 -10.97 -9.99 -14.72
CA ILE A 154 -10.72 -11.37 -14.25
C ILE A 154 -9.58 -12.01 -15.05
N ARG A 155 -9.62 -11.92 -16.39
CA ARG A 155 -8.63 -12.53 -17.28
C ARG A 155 -7.23 -11.92 -17.09
N ILE A 156 -7.12 -10.60 -17.09
CA ILE A 156 -5.85 -9.86 -16.94
C ILE A 156 -5.28 -10.11 -15.55
N THR A 157 -6.08 -9.93 -14.50
CA THR A 157 -5.66 -10.20 -13.12
C THR A 157 -5.21 -11.65 -12.96
N SER A 158 -5.91 -12.61 -13.58
CA SER A 158 -5.53 -14.03 -13.53
C SER A 158 -4.15 -14.30 -14.12
N ARG A 159 -3.82 -13.62 -15.22
CA ARG A 159 -2.51 -13.71 -15.86
C ARG A 159 -1.42 -13.08 -14.99
N LEU A 160 -1.62 -11.86 -14.53
CA LEU A 160 -0.63 -11.08 -13.78
C LEU A 160 -0.34 -11.67 -12.39
N ALA A 161 -1.37 -12.18 -11.70
CA ALA A 161 -1.26 -12.64 -10.31
C ALA A 161 -0.71 -14.06 -10.16
N LYS A 162 -0.53 -14.82 -11.25
CA LYS A 162 -0.15 -16.23 -11.21
C LYS A 162 1.14 -16.48 -10.41
N GLU A 163 2.21 -15.76 -10.72
CA GLU A 163 3.50 -15.94 -10.05
C GLU A 163 3.46 -15.52 -8.57
N ILE A 164 2.67 -14.48 -8.24
CA ILE A 164 2.47 -13.99 -6.88
C ILE A 164 1.77 -15.07 -6.04
N SER A 165 0.69 -15.65 -6.57
CA SER A 165 -0.09 -16.71 -5.93
C SER A 165 0.72 -18.00 -5.76
N ASP A 166 1.44 -18.44 -6.80
CA ASP A 166 2.28 -19.65 -6.77
C ASP A 166 3.37 -19.55 -5.69
N ARG A 167 3.86 -18.34 -5.40
CA ARG A 167 4.84 -18.04 -4.36
C ARG A 167 4.23 -17.77 -2.98
N LYS A 168 2.90 -17.78 -2.85
CA LYS A 168 2.14 -17.44 -1.62
C LYS A 168 2.52 -16.07 -1.06
N LEU A 169 2.74 -15.11 -1.96
CA LEU A 169 2.94 -13.71 -1.61
C LEU A 169 1.59 -13.01 -1.48
N GLY A 170 1.61 -11.82 -0.88
CA GLY A 170 0.40 -11.03 -0.71
C GLY A 170 -0.23 -10.66 -2.04
N LEU A 171 -1.52 -10.97 -2.20
CA LEU A 171 -2.28 -10.58 -3.39
C LEU A 171 -3.48 -9.73 -3.00
N GLU A 172 -3.46 -8.48 -3.45
CA GLU A 172 -4.58 -7.56 -3.46
C GLU A 172 -5.06 -7.40 -4.92
N VAL A 173 -6.37 -7.29 -5.10
CA VAL A 173 -7.01 -7.12 -6.41
C VAL A 173 -8.09 -6.05 -6.33
N GLU A 174 -8.45 -5.44 -7.47
CA GLU A 174 -9.38 -4.32 -7.49
C GLU A 174 -10.54 -4.52 -8.48
N VAL A 175 -11.72 -3.98 -8.14
CA VAL A 175 -12.91 -3.93 -9.00
C VAL A 175 -13.71 -2.65 -8.75
N GLY A 176 -14.32 -2.08 -9.79
CA GLY A 176 -15.25 -0.94 -9.67
C GLY A 176 -14.77 0.41 -10.23
N GLU A 177 -13.64 0.48 -10.94
CA GLU A 177 -13.15 1.71 -11.58
C GLU A 177 -13.70 1.95 -13.01
N ILE A 178 -14.41 0.98 -13.61
CA ILE A 178 -15.03 1.17 -14.92
C ILE A 178 -15.95 2.39 -14.88
N LYS A 179 -15.61 3.38 -15.71
CA LYS A 179 -16.46 4.54 -16.00
C LYS A 179 -17.17 4.24 -17.31
N SER A 180 -18.45 3.90 -17.26
CA SER A 180 -19.29 3.93 -18.47
C SER A 180 -19.15 5.32 -19.11
N ALA A 181 -18.97 5.39 -20.43
CA ALA A 181 -18.75 6.66 -21.13
C ALA A 181 -19.88 7.67 -20.81
N GLY A 182 -19.53 8.74 -20.07
CA GLY A 182 -20.45 9.80 -19.68
C GLY A 182 -21.18 9.63 -18.33
N GLN A 183 -20.82 8.64 -17.50
CA GLN A 183 -21.35 8.50 -16.13
C GLN A 183 -20.24 8.64 -15.09
N GLU A 184 -20.57 9.22 -13.93
CA GLU A 184 -19.75 9.07 -12.72
C GLU A 184 -19.64 7.58 -12.37
N GLY A 185 -18.46 7.12 -11.96
CA GLY A 185 -18.26 5.71 -11.60
C GLY A 185 -19.24 5.31 -10.49
N SER A 186 -19.97 4.22 -10.69
CA SER A 186 -20.90 3.71 -9.69
C SER A 186 -20.16 2.97 -8.58
N LEU A 187 -20.68 3.03 -7.36
CA LEU A 187 -20.21 2.20 -6.25
C LEU A 187 -20.22 0.72 -6.65
N THR A 188 -19.17 -0.01 -6.29
CA THR A 188 -19.07 -1.46 -6.50
C THR A 188 -20.29 -2.16 -5.92
N THR A 189 -20.83 -3.11 -6.68
CA THR A 189 -21.98 -3.91 -6.22
C THR A 189 -21.55 -5.21 -5.54
N VAL A 190 -22.43 -5.77 -4.71
CA VAL A 190 -22.18 -7.08 -4.07
C VAL A 190 -22.01 -8.17 -5.12
N ASP A 191 -22.86 -8.17 -6.15
CA ASP A 191 -22.86 -9.16 -7.22
C ASP A 191 -21.58 -9.05 -8.08
N GLU A 192 -21.14 -7.84 -8.40
CA GLU A 192 -19.89 -7.59 -9.12
C GLU A 192 -18.68 -8.10 -8.32
N ALA A 193 -18.56 -7.71 -7.05
CA ALA A 193 -17.47 -8.16 -6.18
C ALA A 193 -17.46 -9.68 -6.01
N LEU A 194 -18.63 -10.29 -5.83
CA LEU A 194 -18.75 -11.74 -5.70
C LEU A 194 -18.35 -12.45 -7.00
N THR A 195 -18.88 -12.00 -8.14
CA THR A 195 -18.55 -12.55 -9.47
C THR A 195 -17.06 -12.46 -9.75
N TYR A 196 -16.44 -11.32 -9.44
CA TYR A 196 -15.01 -11.11 -9.57
C TYR A 196 -14.20 -12.12 -8.75
N VAL A 197 -14.47 -12.22 -7.44
CA VAL A 197 -13.76 -13.13 -6.53
C VAL A 197 -13.97 -14.59 -6.92
N THR A 198 -15.17 -14.99 -7.33
CA THR A 198 -15.42 -16.37 -7.78
C THR A 198 -14.73 -16.68 -9.11
N GLY A 199 -14.73 -15.74 -10.06
CA GLY A 199 -14.05 -15.93 -11.34
C GLY A 199 -12.54 -16.06 -11.19
N LEU A 200 -11.92 -15.26 -10.32
CA LEU A 200 -10.50 -15.43 -9.97
C LEU A 200 -10.23 -16.81 -9.32
N ARG A 201 -11.16 -17.27 -8.48
CA ARG A 201 -11.05 -18.59 -7.83
C ARG A 201 -11.17 -19.75 -8.81
N ASP A 202 -12.05 -19.65 -9.79
CA ASP A 202 -12.18 -20.64 -10.87
C ASP A 202 -10.91 -20.73 -11.72
N ASN A 203 -10.16 -19.62 -11.81
CA ASN A 203 -8.82 -19.57 -12.41
C ASN A 203 -7.68 -19.98 -11.46
N GLY A 204 -8.00 -20.52 -10.28
CA GLY A 204 -7.03 -21.03 -9.31
C GLY A 204 -6.35 -19.96 -8.46
N LEU A 205 -6.89 -18.75 -8.40
CA LEU A 205 -6.37 -17.69 -7.54
C LEU A 205 -7.16 -17.56 -6.23
N SER A 206 -6.52 -16.99 -5.22
CA SER A 206 -7.15 -16.73 -3.93
C SER A 206 -6.55 -15.44 -3.36
N PRO A 207 -7.08 -14.27 -3.74
CA PRO A 207 -6.59 -13.00 -3.23
C PRO A 207 -6.81 -12.89 -1.71
N ASP A 208 -5.96 -12.13 -1.05
CA ASP A 208 -6.08 -11.82 0.38
C ASP A 208 -6.99 -10.62 0.61
N LEU A 209 -6.92 -9.66 -0.31
CA LEU A 209 -7.58 -8.37 -0.22
C LEU A 209 -8.31 -8.04 -1.54
N LEU A 210 -9.47 -7.43 -1.42
CA LEU A 210 -10.23 -6.81 -2.50
C LEU A 210 -10.36 -5.31 -2.21
N ALA A 211 -9.81 -4.48 -3.09
CA ALA A 211 -10.13 -3.07 -3.18
C ALA A 211 -11.41 -2.87 -4.00
N ILE A 212 -12.25 -1.93 -3.56
CA ILE A 212 -13.54 -1.63 -4.17
C ILE A 212 -13.73 -0.12 -4.30
N ASN A 213 -14.50 0.31 -5.28
CA ASN A 213 -15.02 1.67 -5.33
C ASN A 213 -16.20 1.80 -4.35
N ASN A 214 -15.93 2.36 -3.18
CA ASN A 214 -16.95 2.63 -2.15
C ASN A 214 -17.21 4.12 -1.92
N GLY A 215 -16.82 4.97 -2.89
CA GLY A 215 -17.02 6.43 -2.83
C GLY A 215 -15.88 7.21 -2.18
N SER A 216 -14.83 6.54 -1.69
CA SER A 216 -13.58 7.20 -1.29
C SER A 216 -12.91 7.89 -2.48
N LYS A 217 -12.16 8.97 -2.22
CA LYS A 217 -11.36 9.67 -3.24
C LYS A 217 -9.88 9.63 -2.89
N HIS A 218 -9.03 9.56 -3.91
CA HIS A 218 -7.58 9.77 -3.72
C HIS A 218 -7.27 11.27 -3.62
N GLY A 219 -6.74 11.72 -2.49
CA GLY A 219 -6.29 13.10 -2.34
C GLY A 219 -6.62 13.70 -0.98
N ASN A 220 -6.60 15.03 -0.89
CA ASN A 220 -7.17 15.75 0.24
C ASN A 220 -8.62 16.12 -0.12
N TYR A 221 -9.54 15.89 0.82
CA TYR A 221 -10.88 16.48 0.75
C TYR A 221 -10.78 18.00 0.95
N MET A 222 -11.63 18.75 0.24
CA MET A 222 -11.75 20.19 0.49
C MET A 222 -12.38 20.44 1.87
N PRO A 223 -12.18 21.62 2.50
CA PRO A 223 -12.65 21.87 3.87
C PRO A 223 -14.14 21.62 4.14
N ASP A 224 -14.98 21.73 3.12
CA ASP A 224 -16.44 21.54 3.18
C ASP A 224 -16.92 20.29 2.42
N GLU A 225 -16.02 19.39 2.04
CA GLU A 225 -16.36 18.17 1.29
C GLU A 225 -16.56 16.98 2.23
N ASP A 226 -17.76 16.39 2.20
CA ASP A 226 -18.08 15.22 2.99
C ASP A 226 -17.34 13.97 2.47
N VAL A 227 -16.85 13.15 3.41
CA VAL A 227 -16.28 11.84 3.11
C VAL A 227 -17.42 10.86 2.78
N SER A 228 -17.61 10.57 1.50
CA SER A 228 -18.69 9.72 0.98
C SER A 228 -18.37 8.22 0.96
N ILE A 229 -17.78 7.67 2.04
CA ILE A 229 -17.44 6.24 2.12
C ILE A 229 -18.68 5.44 2.54
N ASP A 230 -19.20 4.58 1.65
CA ASP A 230 -20.32 3.70 1.96
C ASP A 230 -19.86 2.43 2.70
N LEU A 231 -19.80 2.56 4.04
CA LEU A 231 -19.45 1.44 4.90
C LEU A 231 -20.51 0.33 4.91
N ILE A 232 -21.79 0.66 4.71
CA ILE A 232 -22.85 -0.35 4.69
C ILE A 232 -22.63 -1.28 3.50
N ARG A 233 -22.48 -0.71 2.29
CA ARG A 233 -22.16 -1.48 1.08
C ARG A 233 -20.84 -2.23 1.22
N THR A 234 -19.81 -1.60 1.80
CA THR A 234 -18.53 -2.26 2.08
C THR A 234 -18.71 -3.52 2.94
N GLY A 235 -19.53 -3.44 4.01
CA GLY A 235 -19.83 -4.58 4.87
C GLY A 235 -20.65 -5.67 4.20
N GLU A 236 -21.58 -5.31 3.31
CA GLU A 236 -22.34 -6.27 2.50
C GLU A 236 -21.41 -7.05 1.57
N ILE A 237 -20.52 -6.35 0.86
CA ILE A 237 -19.50 -6.96 0.01
C ILE A 237 -18.58 -7.88 0.84
N PHE A 238 -18.07 -7.39 1.98
CA PHE A 238 -17.22 -8.21 2.85
C PHE A 238 -17.90 -9.51 3.27
N LYS A 239 -19.18 -9.45 3.70
CA LYS A 239 -19.93 -10.66 4.08
C LYS A 239 -20.03 -11.66 2.94
N ALA A 240 -20.19 -11.19 1.70
CA ALA A 240 -20.29 -12.04 0.52
C ALA A 240 -18.96 -12.71 0.15
N ILE A 241 -17.83 -11.99 0.26
CA ILE A 241 -16.51 -12.50 -0.14
C ILE A 241 -15.74 -13.22 0.99
N LYS A 242 -16.11 -12.99 2.26
CA LYS A 242 -15.47 -13.62 3.44
C LYS A 242 -15.36 -15.15 3.35
N PRO A 243 -16.37 -15.93 2.86
CA PRO A 243 -16.25 -17.38 2.69
C PRO A 243 -15.12 -17.83 1.76
N TYR A 244 -14.59 -16.92 0.94
CA TYR A 244 -13.47 -17.15 0.03
C TYR A 244 -12.12 -16.78 0.66
N GLY A 245 -12.10 -16.35 1.93
CA GLY A 245 -10.89 -15.93 2.63
C GLY A 245 -10.41 -14.52 2.29
N VAL A 246 -11.23 -13.74 1.59
CA VAL A 246 -10.89 -12.38 1.11
C VAL A 246 -11.36 -11.33 2.12
N CYS A 247 -10.54 -10.32 2.37
CA CYS A 247 -10.86 -9.13 3.17
C CYS A 247 -10.87 -7.87 2.30
N ILE A 248 -11.25 -6.72 2.85
CA ILE A 248 -11.27 -5.46 2.09
C ILE A 248 -9.97 -4.67 2.30
N ALA A 249 -9.46 -4.09 1.20
CA ALA A 249 -8.48 -3.00 1.26
C ALA A 249 -9.21 -1.66 1.03
N GLN A 250 -8.90 -0.66 1.86
CA GLN A 250 -9.41 0.69 1.67
C GLN A 250 -8.33 1.56 1.05
N HIS A 251 -8.58 1.97 -0.18
CA HIS A 251 -7.80 3.01 -0.84
C HIS A 251 -8.31 4.39 -0.42
N GLY A 252 -7.47 5.42 -0.50
CA GLY A 252 -7.91 6.80 -0.27
C GLY A 252 -8.35 7.12 1.18
N ILE A 253 -7.52 6.84 2.19
CA ILE A 253 -7.86 7.17 3.59
C ILE A 253 -7.53 8.62 3.98
N THR A 254 -6.60 9.28 3.28
CA THR A 254 -6.16 10.63 3.67
C THR A 254 -7.34 11.61 3.72
N GLY A 255 -7.45 12.35 4.82
CA GLY A 255 -8.55 13.29 5.06
C GLY A 255 -9.76 12.68 5.77
N THR A 256 -9.85 11.34 5.89
CA THR A 256 -10.83 10.71 6.76
C THR A 256 -10.54 11.07 8.22
N PRO A 257 -11.52 11.55 9.01
CA PRO A 257 -11.32 11.78 10.44
C PRO A 257 -10.88 10.50 11.19
N LEU A 258 -9.83 10.59 12.01
CA LEU A 258 -9.29 9.46 12.81
C LEU A 258 -10.38 8.67 13.57
N PRO A 259 -11.40 9.29 14.21
CA PRO A 259 -12.45 8.54 14.92
C PRO A 259 -13.31 7.65 14.01
N LEU A 260 -13.41 7.97 12.71
CA LEU A 260 -14.16 7.17 11.74
C LEU A 260 -13.34 5.99 11.22
N MET A 261 -12.03 6.14 11.10
CA MET A 261 -11.15 5.09 10.56
C MET A 261 -11.22 3.79 11.37
N GLY A 262 -11.41 3.86 12.69
CA GLY A 262 -11.55 2.66 13.52
C GLY A 262 -12.81 1.83 13.21
N GLN A 263 -13.85 2.46 12.66
CA GLN A 263 -15.08 1.77 12.26
C GLN A 263 -14.86 0.88 11.03
N PHE A 264 -13.88 1.20 10.17
CA PHE A 264 -13.60 0.45 8.94
C PHE A 264 -13.31 -1.02 9.22
N THR A 265 -12.64 -1.29 10.35
CA THR A 265 -12.32 -2.65 10.80
C THR A 265 -13.57 -3.52 11.03
N GLU A 266 -14.72 -2.92 11.37
CA GLU A 266 -16.00 -3.61 11.55
C GLU A 266 -16.58 -4.12 10.23
N TYR A 267 -16.20 -3.49 9.11
CA TYR A 267 -16.70 -3.76 7.77
C TYR A 267 -15.74 -4.63 6.94
N GLY A 268 -14.80 -5.30 7.62
CA GLY A 268 -13.87 -6.24 6.96
C GLY A 268 -12.65 -5.59 6.30
N ILE A 269 -12.45 -4.28 6.50
CA ILE A 269 -11.26 -3.59 6.02
C ILE A 269 -10.06 -4.01 6.89
N ARG A 270 -8.99 -4.49 6.25
CA ARG A 270 -7.77 -5.02 6.89
C ARG A 270 -6.48 -4.36 6.43
N LYS A 271 -6.51 -3.59 5.34
CA LYS A 271 -5.42 -2.73 4.88
C LYS A 271 -5.99 -1.36 4.53
N GLY A 272 -5.25 -0.32 4.87
CA GLY A 272 -5.64 1.05 4.57
C GLY A 272 -4.48 1.86 3.99
N ASN A 273 -4.65 2.39 2.78
CA ASN A 273 -3.61 3.16 2.10
C ASN A 273 -3.61 4.62 2.57
N VAL A 274 -2.45 5.08 3.04
CA VAL A 274 -2.21 6.45 3.51
C VAL A 274 -1.06 7.01 2.70
N GLY A 275 -1.36 7.91 1.76
CA GLY A 275 -0.35 8.46 0.86
C GLY A 275 -0.19 9.97 0.96
N THR A 276 -1.26 10.72 0.72
CA THR A 276 -1.19 12.19 0.64
C THR A 276 -0.73 12.82 1.95
N LEU A 277 -1.03 12.20 3.10
CA LEU A 277 -0.55 12.63 4.41
C LEU A 277 1.00 12.71 4.48
N TRP A 278 1.70 11.68 4.01
CA TRP A 278 3.16 11.63 4.09
C TRP A 278 3.80 12.70 3.20
N GLN A 279 3.25 12.88 2.01
CA GLN A 279 3.65 13.96 1.10
C GLN A 279 3.44 15.34 1.73
N ASN A 280 2.28 15.57 2.36
CA ASN A 280 1.97 16.84 3.03
C ASN A 280 2.96 17.13 4.18
N ILE A 281 3.29 16.12 4.99
CA ILE A 281 4.27 16.25 6.07
C ILE A 281 5.65 16.59 5.50
N ALA A 282 6.10 15.86 4.49
CA ALA A 282 7.40 16.11 3.85
C ALA A 282 7.47 17.54 3.26
N HIS A 283 6.48 17.93 2.45
CA HIS A 283 6.45 19.26 1.82
C HIS A 283 6.39 20.40 2.84
N LYS A 284 5.70 20.20 3.98
CA LYS A 284 5.58 21.23 5.03
C LYS A 284 6.91 21.54 5.69
N TYR A 285 7.74 20.52 5.91
CA TYR A 285 9.01 20.64 6.64
C TYR A 285 10.24 20.56 5.74
N MET A 286 10.08 20.63 4.42
CA MET A 286 11.18 20.74 3.46
C MET A 286 11.75 22.18 3.44
N PRO A 287 13.04 22.39 3.09
CA PRO A 287 13.60 23.73 2.92
C PRO A 287 12.74 24.60 2.00
N GLN A 288 12.50 25.86 2.41
CA GLN A 288 11.55 26.74 1.71
C GLN A 288 12.05 27.18 0.33
N ASP A 289 13.36 27.34 0.17
CA ASP A 289 14.02 27.59 -1.10
C ASP A 289 13.84 26.40 -2.05
N LEU A 290 14.09 25.17 -1.58
CA LEU A 290 13.84 23.95 -2.35
C LEU A 290 12.36 23.81 -2.75
N MET A 291 11.45 24.03 -1.80
CA MET A 291 10.01 24.00 -2.11
C MET A 291 9.60 25.08 -3.11
N SER A 292 10.25 26.24 -3.10
CA SER A 292 9.97 27.33 -4.04
C SER A 292 10.41 26.96 -5.46
N VAL A 293 11.60 26.37 -5.63
CA VAL A 293 12.06 25.94 -6.96
C VAL A 293 11.27 24.75 -7.49
N MET A 294 10.85 23.82 -6.62
CA MET A 294 9.96 22.72 -7.00
C MET A 294 8.60 23.23 -7.50
N LYS A 295 8.01 24.21 -6.79
CA LYS A 295 6.75 24.86 -7.21
C LYS A 295 6.90 25.63 -8.51
N GLN A 296 8.00 26.34 -8.69
CA GLN A 296 8.26 27.06 -9.94
C GLN A 296 8.38 26.09 -11.11
N TRP A 297 9.16 25.01 -10.96
CA TRP A 297 9.28 23.97 -11.98
C TRP A 297 7.92 23.36 -12.34
N ALA A 298 7.09 23.04 -11.34
CA ALA A 298 5.76 22.49 -11.57
C ALA A 298 4.87 23.47 -12.35
N ALA A 299 4.89 24.76 -11.99
CA ALA A 299 4.16 25.80 -12.70
C ALA A 299 4.65 25.98 -14.16
N ASP A 300 5.96 26.04 -14.37
CA ASP A 300 6.58 26.23 -15.69
C ASP A 300 6.27 25.08 -16.66
N ASN A 301 6.05 23.88 -16.12
CA ASN A 301 5.74 22.67 -16.90
C ASN A 301 4.23 22.34 -16.93
N ASN A 302 3.37 23.15 -16.29
CA ASN A 302 1.94 22.86 -16.12
C ASN A 302 1.68 21.47 -15.52
N GLU A 303 2.43 21.13 -14.48
CA GLU A 303 2.40 19.83 -13.80
C GLU A 303 2.00 19.95 -12.33
N ASP A 304 1.50 18.85 -11.76
CA ASP A 304 1.27 18.74 -10.31
C ASP A 304 2.61 18.76 -9.56
N ILE A 305 2.67 19.46 -8.42
CA ILE A 305 3.86 19.55 -7.57
C ILE A 305 4.47 18.18 -7.25
N LYS A 306 3.68 17.12 -7.10
CA LYS A 306 4.19 15.78 -6.81
C LYS A 306 5.16 15.26 -7.89
N LYS A 307 4.98 15.68 -9.14
CA LYS A 307 5.87 15.29 -10.26
C LYS A 307 7.23 15.96 -10.22
N SER A 308 7.38 17.04 -9.45
CA SER A 308 8.69 17.65 -9.20
C SER A 308 9.61 16.72 -8.39
N THR A 309 9.05 15.77 -7.64
CA THR A 309 9.81 14.83 -6.79
C THR A 309 10.93 14.13 -7.57
N ARG A 310 10.67 13.62 -8.78
CA ARG A 310 11.71 13.00 -9.62
C ARG A 310 12.82 13.97 -9.98
N GLN A 311 12.47 15.21 -10.33
CA GLN A 311 13.43 16.19 -10.84
C GLN A 311 14.38 16.68 -9.77
N PHE A 312 13.85 16.86 -8.56
CA PHE A 312 14.59 17.34 -7.40
C PHE A 312 14.97 16.22 -6.44
N LYS A 313 14.94 14.95 -6.89
CA LYS A 313 15.17 13.80 -6.00
C LYS A 313 16.50 13.89 -5.27
N SER A 314 17.57 14.27 -5.98
CA SER A 314 18.89 14.43 -5.36
C SER A 314 18.87 15.48 -4.26
N ASP A 315 18.26 16.65 -4.52
CA ASP A 315 18.19 17.75 -3.57
C ASP A 315 17.32 17.40 -2.36
N ILE A 316 16.19 16.73 -2.60
CA ILE A 316 15.29 16.20 -1.56
C ILE A 316 16.03 15.18 -0.69
N ASP A 317 16.76 14.24 -1.28
CA ASP A 317 17.47 13.21 -0.54
C ASP A 317 18.65 13.77 0.27
N SER A 318 19.19 14.93 -0.13
CA SER A 318 20.33 15.61 0.50
C SER A 318 19.98 16.81 1.39
N ILE A 319 18.70 17.02 1.75
CA ILE A 319 18.33 18.09 2.69
C ILE A 319 19.08 17.94 4.02
N ASP A 320 19.26 19.06 4.72
CA ASP A 320 19.96 19.05 6.00
C ASP A 320 19.24 18.25 7.10
N ASP A 321 20.01 17.92 8.14
CA ASP A 321 19.53 17.11 9.26
C ASP A 321 18.35 17.76 9.99
N ALA A 322 18.30 19.09 10.09
CA ALA A 322 17.23 19.79 10.81
C ALA A 322 15.87 19.60 10.10
N HIS A 323 15.83 19.75 8.78
CA HIS A 323 14.62 19.49 7.99
C HIS A 323 14.26 18.01 7.98
N ARG A 324 15.26 17.11 7.86
CA ARG A 324 15.04 15.66 7.93
C ARG A 324 14.41 15.25 9.26
N GLU A 325 14.97 15.70 10.38
CA GLU A 325 14.48 15.39 11.73
C GLU A 325 13.04 15.89 11.95
N MET A 326 12.71 17.08 11.43
CA MET A 326 11.34 17.59 11.49
C MET A 326 10.35 16.74 10.69
N ILE A 327 10.71 16.30 9.48
CA ILE A 327 9.87 15.39 8.69
C ILE A 327 9.69 14.07 9.45
N GLU A 328 10.77 13.50 9.97
CA GLU A 328 10.74 12.23 10.71
C GLU A 328 9.87 12.32 11.97
N GLU A 329 10.02 13.36 12.79
CA GLU A 329 9.28 13.54 14.03
C GLU A 329 7.78 13.75 13.77
N HIS A 330 7.42 14.52 12.74
CA HIS A 330 6.02 14.71 12.38
C HIS A 330 5.40 13.48 11.71
N SER A 331 6.18 12.72 10.95
CA SER A 331 5.77 11.40 10.45
C SER A 331 5.54 10.41 11.58
N TYR A 332 6.41 10.38 12.60
CA TYR A 332 6.25 9.55 13.79
C TYR A 332 4.93 9.83 14.51
N ARG A 333 4.64 11.11 14.82
CA ARG A 333 3.40 11.50 15.52
C ARG A 333 2.16 11.09 14.74
N ALA A 334 2.14 11.41 13.44
CA ALA A 334 1.01 11.07 12.58
C ALA A 334 0.84 9.55 12.44
N ALA A 335 1.94 8.79 12.33
CA ALA A 335 1.89 7.33 12.31
C ALA A 335 1.34 6.75 13.61
N CYS A 336 1.74 7.27 14.77
CA CYS A 336 1.20 6.85 16.07
C CYS A 336 -0.32 7.05 16.16
N GLU A 337 -0.84 8.17 15.66
CA GLU A 337 -2.28 8.44 15.63
C GLU A 337 -3.02 7.47 14.70
N HIS A 338 -2.48 7.21 13.50
CA HIS A 338 -3.10 6.31 12.52
C HIS A 338 -3.06 4.86 12.96
N ILE A 339 -1.94 4.38 13.52
CA ILE A 339 -1.82 3.01 14.06
C ILE A 339 -2.90 2.76 15.12
N LYS A 340 -3.09 3.70 16.06
CA LYS A 340 -4.14 3.61 17.08
C LYS A 340 -5.54 3.68 16.48
N ALA A 341 -5.78 4.60 15.55
CA ALA A 341 -7.07 4.71 14.87
C ALA A 341 -7.41 3.43 14.07
N PHE A 342 -6.40 2.78 13.50
CA PHE A 342 -6.51 1.54 12.73
C PHE A 342 -6.61 0.29 13.62
N ARG A 343 -6.50 0.45 14.95
CA ARG A 343 -6.45 -0.64 15.94
C ARG A 343 -5.32 -1.62 15.63
N SER A 344 -4.18 -1.12 15.15
CA SER A 344 -3.04 -1.95 14.76
C SER A 344 -1.89 -1.95 15.77
N ASP A 345 -2.05 -1.28 16.91
CA ASP A 345 -1.15 -1.44 18.06
C ASP A 345 -1.14 -2.89 18.56
N GLY A 346 0.05 -3.41 18.88
CA GLY A 346 0.24 -4.80 19.32
C GLY A 346 0.06 -5.87 18.25
N THR A 347 -0.09 -5.50 16.97
CA THR A 347 -0.29 -6.47 15.88
C THR A 347 0.89 -7.41 15.68
N ALA A 348 2.13 -6.98 15.98
CA ALA A 348 3.29 -7.88 15.89
C ALA A 348 3.21 -9.01 16.93
N SER A 349 2.90 -8.69 18.19
CA SER A 349 2.65 -9.69 19.23
C SER A 349 1.42 -10.55 18.94
N LEU A 350 0.35 -9.95 18.40
CA LEU A 350 -0.85 -10.68 18.01
C LEU A 350 -0.56 -11.71 16.91
N LEU A 351 0.24 -11.33 15.90
CA LEU A 351 0.67 -12.24 14.84
C LEU A 351 1.46 -13.42 15.43
N LYS A 352 2.43 -13.12 16.31
CA LYS A 352 3.23 -14.13 17.00
C LYS A 352 2.34 -15.15 17.73
N LYS A 353 1.37 -14.66 18.51
CA LYS A 353 0.39 -15.49 19.22
C LYS A 353 -0.45 -16.35 18.28
N LYS A 354 -0.95 -15.77 17.18
CA LYS A 354 -1.80 -16.50 16.22
C LYS A 354 -1.07 -17.61 15.49
N LEU A 355 0.20 -17.39 15.19
CA LEU A 355 1.04 -18.38 14.53
C LEU A 355 1.66 -19.39 15.50
N LYS A 356 1.28 -19.34 16.79
CA LYS A 356 1.75 -20.24 17.85
C LYS A 356 3.27 -20.21 18.05
N PHE A 357 3.85 -19.02 17.91
CA PHE A 357 5.23 -18.77 18.30
C PHE A 357 5.25 -18.33 19.77
N ASP A 358 5.76 -19.19 20.66
CA ASP A 358 5.97 -18.86 22.08
C ASP A 358 7.03 -17.77 22.27
#